data_AF-A0A433HL29-F1
#
_entry.id   AF-A0A433HL29-F1
#
_cell.length_a   1.000
_cell.length_b   1.000
_cell.length_c   1.000
_cell.angle_alpha   90.00
_cell.angle_beta   90.00
_cell.angle_gamma   90.00
#
_symmetry.space_group_name_H-M   'P 1'
#
loop_
_entity.id
_entity.type
_entity.pdbx_description
1 polymer ?
#
loop_
_entity_poly.entity_id
_entity_poly.type
_entity_poly.pdbx_seq_one_letter_code
_entity_poly.pdbx_strand_id
1 'polypeptide(L)'
;MTFHTLAEKWLESYATQAKVSSVRARTNESNVLLKQWKNTPIKNINKSVYRVYLNKLSKVYSLNYMDGIHTTGRMIFKFAVESEWLQQNPTENYGLPKQQATIEEVEKENLRKKFLEKSELVKFLSLARTEGLSNDYTLFSLLAYSLHSFRHTHTSLLIEAGVGLKEIQQRFGHTDIQTTMNIYAHMTDNMEEKASHQFSKLMGGLQL
;
A
#
# COMPACT_ATOMS: atom_id res chain seq x y z
N MET A 1 -22.62 28.51 4.72
CA MET A 1 -22.44 27.07 4.96
C MET A 1 -20.99 26.77 5.31
N THR A 2 -20.74 25.96 6.34
CA THR A 2 -19.40 25.53 6.72
C THR A 2 -18.97 24.32 5.89
N PHE A 3 -17.67 24.03 5.84
CA PHE A 3 -17.16 22.84 5.15
C PHE A 3 -17.68 21.53 5.78
N HIS A 4 -17.89 21.50 7.10
CA HIS A 4 -18.49 20.35 7.79
C HIS A 4 -19.88 20.02 7.26
N THR A 5 -20.78 21.00 7.22
CA THR A 5 -22.14 20.81 6.70
C THR A 5 -22.14 20.43 5.22
N LEU A 6 -21.20 20.97 4.43
CA LEU A 6 -21.04 20.58 3.02
C LEU A 6 -20.62 19.11 2.89
N ALA A 7 -19.63 18.68 3.67
CA ALA A 7 -19.09 17.33 3.61
C ALA A 7 -20.10 16.27 4.05
N GLU A 8 -20.92 16.57 5.07
CA GLU A 8 -22.02 15.68 5.51
C GLU A 8 -23.08 15.52 4.42
N LYS A 9 -23.58 16.63 3.85
CA LYS A 9 -24.57 16.59 2.77
C LYS A 9 -24.05 15.85 1.53
N TRP A 10 -22.77 16.03 1.20
CA TRP A 10 -22.15 15.29 0.11
C TRP A 10 -22.03 13.80 0.43
N LEU A 11 -21.61 13.43 1.65
CA LEU A 11 -21.51 12.02 2.07
C LEU A 11 -22.86 11.31 2.05
N GLU A 12 -23.93 11.97 2.49
CA GLU A 12 -25.29 11.44 2.44
C GLU A 12 -25.72 11.15 0.99
N SER A 13 -25.50 12.10 0.08
CA SER A 13 -25.80 11.91 -1.34
C SER A 13 -24.93 10.81 -1.96
N TYR A 14 -23.62 10.81 -1.69
CA TYR A 14 -22.68 9.83 -2.24
C TYR A 14 -22.96 8.40 -1.74
N ALA A 15 -23.36 8.25 -0.48
CA ALA A 15 -23.67 6.94 0.12
C ALA A 15 -24.85 6.23 -0.56
N THR A 16 -25.76 6.98 -1.20
CA THR A 16 -26.87 6.38 -1.96
C THR A 16 -26.42 5.72 -3.27
N GLN A 17 -25.30 6.15 -3.84
CA GLN A 17 -24.83 5.71 -5.17
C GLN A 17 -23.58 4.83 -5.11
N ALA A 18 -22.88 4.79 -3.97
CA ALA A 18 -21.57 4.14 -3.83
C ALA A 18 -21.60 2.89 -2.93
N LYS A 19 -20.66 1.97 -3.18
CA LYS A 19 -20.44 0.79 -2.32
C LYS A 19 -20.00 1.23 -0.91
N VAL A 20 -20.45 0.51 0.12
CA VAL A 20 -20.15 0.78 1.54
C VAL A 20 -18.64 0.91 1.82
N SER A 21 -17.81 0.10 1.17
CA SER A 21 -16.34 0.19 1.29
C SER A 21 -15.77 1.49 0.75
N SER A 22 -16.33 2.02 -0.35
CA SER A 22 -15.96 3.33 -0.90
C SER A 22 -16.40 4.46 0.01
N VAL A 23 -17.64 4.40 0.54
CA VAL A 23 -18.14 5.38 1.51
C VAL A 23 -17.20 5.47 2.71
N ARG A 24 -16.82 4.34 3.30
CA ARG A 24 -15.90 4.31 4.46
C ARG A 24 -14.53 4.96 4.16
N ALA A 25 -13.96 4.69 2.99
CA ALA A 25 -12.71 5.32 2.57
C ALA A 25 -12.85 6.85 2.47
N ARG A 26 -13.92 7.31 1.80
CA ARG A 26 -14.23 8.73 1.61
C ARG A 26 -14.56 9.44 2.92
N THR A 27 -15.20 8.77 3.89
CA THR A 27 -15.43 9.28 5.24
C THR A 27 -14.11 9.50 5.99
N ASN A 28 -13.17 8.55 5.90
CA ASN A 28 -11.87 8.70 6.55
C ASN A 28 -11.06 9.86 5.95
N GLU A 29 -11.09 9.99 4.63
CA GLU A 29 -10.40 11.07 3.90
C GLU A 29 -11.04 12.44 4.16
N SER A 30 -12.37 12.53 4.19
CA SER A 30 -13.07 13.78 4.51
C SER A 30 -12.81 14.22 5.95
N ASN A 31 -12.69 13.28 6.89
CA ASN A 31 -12.31 13.56 8.27
C ASN A 31 -10.93 14.23 8.37
N VAL A 32 -9.98 13.92 7.48
CA VAL A 32 -8.68 14.62 7.44
C VAL A 32 -8.89 16.08 7.07
N LEU A 33 -9.68 16.38 6.03
CA LEU A 33 -10.00 17.76 5.64
C LEU A 33 -10.76 18.52 6.73
N LEU A 34 -11.66 17.82 7.45
CA LEU A 34 -12.42 18.40 8.56
C LEU A 34 -11.52 18.80 9.73
N LYS A 35 -10.39 18.13 9.99
CA LYS A 35 -9.47 18.54 11.07
C LYS A 35 -9.02 19.99 10.94
N GLN A 36 -8.85 20.50 9.72
CA GLN A 36 -8.43 21.87 9.47
C GLN A 36 -9.60 22.82 9.23
N TRP A 37 -10.64 22.39 8.52
CA TRP A 37 -11.70 23.27 8.02
C TRP A 37 -13.09 23.04 8.62
N LYS A 38 -13.23 22.27 9.71
CA LYS A 38 -14.54 21.93 10.32
C LYS A 38 -15.52 23.12 10.37
N ASN A 39 -15.09 24.23 10.95
CA ASN A 39 -15.92 25.42 11.15
C ASN A 39 -15.63 26.54 10.13
N THR A 40 -14.83 26.27 9.11
CA THR A 40 -14.46 27.28 8.11
C THR A 40 -15.59 27.43 7.09
N PRO A 41 -16.05 28.66 6.80
CA PRO A 41 -16.97 28.91 5.70
C PRO A 41 -16.36 28.48 4.36
N ILE A 42 -17.12 27.79 3.52
CA ILE A 42 -16.62 27.26 2.24
C ILE A 42 -16.10 28.36 1.29
N LYS A 43 -16.64 29.58 1.42
CA LYS A 43 -16.21 30.76 0.64
C LYS A 43 -14.77 31.21 0.96
N ASN A 44 -14.27 30.87 2.14
CA ASN A 44 -12.92 31.25 2.58
C ASN A 44 -11.86 30.21 2.17
N ILE A 45 -12.28 29.05 1.65
CA ILE A 45 -11.36 28.01 1.17
C ILE A 45 -11.07 28.28 -0.31
N ASN A 46 -10.13 29.19 -0.53
CA ASN A 46 -9.65 29.48 -1.88
C ASN A 46 -8.58 28.44 -2.32
N LYS A 47 -8.19 28.52 -3.60
CA LYS A 47 -7.18 27.63 -4.19
C LYS A 47 -5.83 27.66 -3.47
N SER A 48 -5.39 28.82 -2.96
CA SER A 48 -4.10 28.93 -2.27
C SER A 48 -4.14 28.27 -0.89
N VAL A 49 -5.20 28.48 -0.13
CA VAL A 49 -5.44 27.83 1.18
C VAL A 49 -5.49 26.32 1.03
N TYR A 50 -6.20 25.83 -0.01
CA TYR A 50 -6.28 24.40 -0.29
C TYR A 50 -4.90 23.80 -0.62
N ARG A 51 -4.13 24.46 -1.49
CA ARG A 51 -2.77 24.04 -1.86
C ARG A 51 -1.80 24.01 -0.68
N VAL A 52 -1.79 25.04 0.16
CA VAL A 52 -0.93 25.11 1.35
C VAL A 52 -1.21 23.95 2.30
N TYR A 53 -2.50 23.61 2.46
CA TYR A 53 -2.88 22.49 3.31
C TYR A 53 -2.47 21.14 2.73
N LEU A 54 -2.68 20.90 1.42
CA LEU A 54 -2.20 19.66 0.77
C LEU A 54 -0.67 19.52 0.86
N ASN A 55 0.09 20.60 0.70
CA ASN A 55 1.54 20.57 0.87
C ASN A 55 1.99 20.29 2.32
N LYS A 56 1.16 20.64 3.31
CA LYS A 56 1.40 20.26 4.70
C LYS A 56 1.13 18.77 4.90
N LEU A 57 0.06 18.24 4.30
CA LEU A 57 -0.31 16.83 4.40
C LEU A 57 0.66 15.93 3.63
N SER A 58 1.21 16.37 2.50
CA SER A 58 2.18 15.59 1.71
C SER A 58 3.49 15.31 2.45
N LYS A 59 3.79 16.05 3.52
CA LYS A 59 4.94 15.79 4.39
C LYS A 59 4.69 14.67 5.41
N VAL A 60 3.43 14.32 5.63
CA VAL A 60 3.00 13.39 6.69
C VAL A 60 2.44 12.09 6.10
N TYR A 61 1.76 12.18 4.96
CA TYR A 61 1.00 11.08 4.38
C TYR A 61 1.58 10.58 3.05
N SER A 62 1.32 9.32 2.73
CA SER A 62 1.75 8.69 1.48
C SER A 62 1.00 9.23 0.27
N LEU A 63 1.58 9.09 -0.94
CA LEU A 63 0.95 9.57 -2.18
C LEU A 63 -0.44 8.97 -2.42
N ASN A 64 -0.60 7.65 -2.21
CA ASN A 64 -1.89 7.00 -2.45
C ASN A 64 -2.98 7.55 -1.52
N TYR A 65 -2.62 7.83 -0.26
CA TYR A 65 -3.56 8.43 0.68
C TYR A 65 -3.81 9.92 0.37
N MET A 66 -2.77 10.65 -0.06
CA MET A 66 -2.89 12.03 -0.53
C MET A 66 -3.77 12.15 -1.78
N ASP A 67 -3.68 11.19 -2.70
CA ASP A 67 -4.51 11.11 -3.90
C ASP A 67 -5.98 10.82 -3.53
N GLY A 68 -6.20 9.93 -2.56
CA GLY A 68 -7.51 9.72 -1.94
C GLY A 68 -8.08 11.01 -1.35
N ILE A 69 -7.32 11.70 -0.50
CA ILE A 69 -7.73 12.98 0.13
C ILE A 69 -8.04 14.05 -0.91
N HIS A 70 -7.19 14.22 -1.93
CA HIS A 70 -7.39 15.19 -3.01
C HIS A 70 -8.61 14.86 -3.86
N THR A 71 -8.80 13.59 -4.18
CA THR A 71 -9.99 13.11 -4.91
C THR A 71 -11.26 13.38 -4.12
N THR A 72 -11.28 13.05 -2.83
CA THR A 72 -12.42 13.33 -1.94
C THR A 72 -12.70 14.82 -1.85
N GLY A 73 -11.67 15.65 -1.66
CA GLY A 73 -11.81 17.10 -1.68
C GLY A 73 -12.40 17.60 -3.00
N ARG A 74 -11.90 17.11 -4.14
CA ARG A 74 -12.42 17.44 -5.47
C ARG A 74 -13.89 17.09 -5.61
N MET A 75 -14.32 15.91 -5.15
CA MET A 75 -15.73 15.51 -5.21
C MET A 75 -16.63 16.40 -4.35
N ILE A 76 -16.20 16.71 -3.12
CA ILE A 76 -16.94 17.60 -2.21
C ILE A 76 -17.09 19.00 -2.80
N PHE A 77 -16.00 19.58 -3.33
CA PHE A 77 -16.05 20.91 -3.95
C PHE A 77 -16.78 20.92 -5.29
N LYS A 78 -16.72 19.83 -6.07
CA LYS A 78 -17.52 19.67 -7.28
C LYS A 78 -19.01 19.68 -6.96
N PHE A 79 -19.43 18.93 -5.95
CA PHE A 79 -20.82 18.93 -5.48
C PHE A 79 -21.28 20.33 -5.01
N ALA A 80 -20.39 21.09 -4.36
CA ALA A 80 -20.70 22.47 -3.96
C ALA A 80 -20.88 23.42 -5.15
N VAL A 81 -20.16 23.21 -6.25
CA VAL A 81 -20.32 23.98 -7.49
C VAL A 81 -21.59 23.55 -8.24
N GLU A 82 -21.84 22.24 -8.34
CA GLU A 82 -23.07 21.68 -8.95
C GLU A 82 -24.33 22.15 -8.18
N SER A 83 -24.24 22.34 -6.87
CA SER A 83 -25.32 22.88 -6.02
C SER A 83 -25.37 24.42 -5.97
N GLU A 84 -24.60 25.11 -6.81
CA GLU A 84 -24.50 26.58 -6.90
C GLU A 84 -24.05 27.30 -5.61
N TRP A 85 -23.49 26.56 -4.64
CA TRP A 85 -22.98 27.13 -3.39
C TRP A 85 -21.58 27.75 -3.54
N LEU A 86 -20.84 27.36 -4.57
CA LEU A 86 -19.55 27.93 -4.97
C LEU A 86 -19.56 28.28 -6.46
N GLN A 87 -18.99 29.44 -6.79
CA GLN A 87 -18.86 29.93 -8.17
C GLN A 87 -17.62 29.36 -8.89
N GLN A 88 -16.59 28.94 -8.15
CA GLN A 88 -15.35 28.39 -8.71
C GLN A 88 -14.87 27.22 -7.84
N ASN A 89 -14.34 26.18 -8.49
CA ASN A 89 -13.80 25.02 -7.80
C ASN A 89 -12.38 25.29 -7.28
N PRO A 90 -12.13 25.28 -5.95
CA PRO A 90 -10.80 25.53 -5.38
C PRO A 90 -9.75 24.47 -5.76
N THR A 91 -10.20 23.30 -6.25
CA THR A 91 -9.35 22.14 -6.59
C THR A 91 -8.96 22.07 -8.07
N GLU A 92 -9.46 23.02 -8.89
CA GLU A 92 -9.26 23.04 -10.33
C GLU A 92 -7.81 23.41 -10.69
N ASN A 93 -7.19 22.66 -11.60
CA ASN A 93 -5.80 22.84 -12.05
C ASN A 93 -4.74 22.71 -10.92
N TYR A 94 -4.93 21.76 -9.99
CA TYR A 94 -3.87 21.31 -9.09
C TYR A 94 -3.50 19.85 -9.37
N GLY A 95 -2.29 19.64 -9.88
CA GLY A 95 -1.60 18.36 -9.84
C GLY A 95 -0.91 18.21 -8.50
N LEU A 96 -1.00 17.02 -7.90
CA LEU A 96 -0.29 16.72 -6.65
C LEU A 96 1.23 16.89 -6.85
N PRO A 97 1.95 17.45 -5.88
CA PRO A 97 3.41 17.61 -5.97
C PRO A 97 4.09 16.25 -6.15
N LYS A 98 5.14 16.20 -6.99
CA LYS A 98 6.00 15.01 -7.12
C LYS A 98 6.72 14.75 -5.78
N GLN A 99 6.73 13.48 -5.40
CA GLN A 99 7.03 12.91 -4.07
C GLN A 99 8.42 13.30 -3.51
N GLN A 100 8.47 13.67 -2.22
CA GLN A 100 9.61 13.34 -1.35
C GLN A 100 9.36 11.92 -0.83
N ALA A 101 10.37 11.05 -0.91
CA ALA A 101 10.23 9.60 -0.67
C ALA A 101 9.43 9.26 0.60
N THR A 102 8.51 8.30 0.49
CA THR A 102 7.59 7.91 1.58
C THR A 102 8.32 7.27 2.75
N ILE A 103 7.70 7.27 3.95
CA ILE A 103 8.20 6.52 5.12
C ILE A 103 8.39 5.02 4.80
N GLU A 104 7.52 4.45 3.96
CA GLU A 104 7.65 3.09 3.43
C GLU A 104 8.84 2.94 2.48
N GLU A 105 9.16 3.94 1.66
CA GLU A 105 10.37 3.97 0.83
C GLU A 105 11.63 4.18 1.67
N VAL A 106 11.56 4.97 2.75
CA VAL A 106 12.64 5.15 3.73
C VAL A 106 12.88 3.86 4.52
N GLU A 107 11.82 3.16 4.92
CA GLU A 107 11.92 1.85 5.57
C GLU A 107 12.39 0.76 4.61
N LYS A 108 11.91 0.75 3.36
CA LYS A 108 12.35 -0.18 2.30
C LYS A 108 13.77 0.14 1.85
N GLU A 109 14.20 1.40 1.84
CA GLU A 109 15.59 1.82 1.71
C GLU A 109 16.43 1.38 2.91
N ASN A 110 15.93 1.55 4.14
CA ASN A 110 16.63 1.13 5.35
C ASN A 110 16.75 -0.40 5.42
N LEU A 111 15.75 -1.14 4.95
CA LEU A 111 15.79 -2.59 4.79
C LEU A 111 16.73 -3.00 3.66
N ARG A 112 16.72 -2.32 2.50
CA ARG A 112 17.72 -2.51 1.45
C ARG A 112 19.14 -2.26 1.94
N LYS A 113 19.36 -1.20 2.72
CA LYS A 113 20.66 -0.90 3.35
C LYS A 113 21.09 -1.96 4.36
N LYS A 114 20.19 -2.81 4.86
CA LYS A 114 20.49 -3.91 5.79
C LYS A 114 20.89 -5.22 5.09
N PHE A 115 20.61 -5.38 3.80
CA PHE A 115 20.91 -6.61 3.04
C PHE A 115 21.87 -6.31 1.89
N LEU A 116 22.82 -7.21 1.64
CA LEU A 116 23.74 -7.07 0.51
C LEU A 116 23.01 -7.36 -0.81
N GLU A 117 23.04 -6.42 -1.74
CA GLU A 117 22.62 -6.67 -3.13
C GLU A 117 23.59 -7.64 -3.81
N LYS A 118 23.18 -8.29 -4.91
CA LYS A 118 24.00 -9.33 -5.59
C LYS A 118 25.43 -8.85 -5.91
N SER A 119 25.58 -7.62 -6.38
CA SER A 119 26.88 -7.01 -6.67
C SER A 119 27.72 -6.77 -5.42
N GLU A 120 27.10 -6.40 -4.30
CA GLU A 120 27.75 -6.15 -3.02
C GLU A 120 28.15 -7.46 -2.34
N LEU A 121 27.31 -8.48 -2.44
CA LEU A 121 27.61 -9.84 -1.98
C LEU A 121 28.80 -10.43 -2.75
N VAL A 122 28.84 -10.28 -4.08
CA VAL A 122 30.00 -10.71 -4.88
C VAL A 122 31.27 -9.98 -4.46
N LYS A 123 31.19 -8.66 -4.23
CA LYS A 123 32.32 -7.88 -3.73
C LYS A 123 32.76 -8.33 -2.33
N PHE A 124 31.82 -8.56 -1.42
CA PHE A 124 32.08 -9.07 -0.08
C PHE A 124 32.74 -10.45 -0.11
N LEU A 125 32.23 -11.39 -0.91
CA LEU A 125 32.82 -12.72 -1.05
C LEU A 125 34.22 -12.64 -1.71
N SER A 126 34.44 -11.70 -2.63
CA SER A 126 35.77 -11.47 -3.21
C SER A 126 36.77 -10.97 -2.16
N LEU A 127 36.35 -10.05 -1.28
CA LEU A 127 37.17 -9.57 -0.16
C LEU A 127 37.42 -10.66 0.87
N ALA A 128 36.41 -11.45 1.23
CA ALA A 128 36.56 -12.61 2.12
C ALA A 128 37.51 -13.68 1.55
N ARG A 129 37.69 -13.72 0.22
CA ARG A 129 38.64 -14.61 -0.45
C ARG A 129 40.07 -14.08 -0.46
N THR A 130 40.26 -12.76 -0.59
CA THR A 130 41.60 -12.14 -0.71
C THR A 130 42.17 -11.68 0.62
N GLU A 131 41.32 -11.23 1.53
CA GLU A 131 41.70 -10.57 2.79
C GLU A 131 41.08 -11.24 4.03
N GLY A 132 40.20 -12.24 3.86
CA GLY A 132 39.56 -12.96 4.96
C GLY A 132 40.45 -13.98 5.66
N LEU A 133 39.98 -14.49 6.80
CA LEU A 133 40.62 -15.58 7.53
C LEU A 133 40.42 -16.92 6.81
N SER A 134 41.17 -17.94 7.25
CA SER A 134 41.00 -19.30 6.70
C SER A 134 39.55 -19.77 6.85
N ASN A 135 38.98 -20.25 5.74
CA ASN A 135 37.59 -20.70 5.60
C ASN A 135 36.49 -19.62 5.57
N ASP A 136 36.80 -18.33 5.70
CA ASP A 136 35.77 -17.28 5.65
C ASP A 136 35.01 -17.28 4.32
N TYR A 137 35.73 -17.37 3.20
CA TYR A 137 35.11 -17.48 1.88
C TYR A 137 34.15 -18.68 1.80
N THR A 138 34.56 -19.84 2.30
CA THR A 138 33.75 -21.07 2.28
C THR A 138 32.54 -20.95 3.18
N LEU A 139 32.71 -20.42 4.40
CA LEU A 139 31.64 -20.22 5.38
C LEU A 139 30.60 -19.22 4.88
N PHE A 140 31.03 -18.05 4.40
CA PHE A 140 30.14 -17.01 3.92
C PHE A 140 29.47 -17.39 2.59
N SER A 141 30.17 -18.10 1.70
CA SER A 141 29.55 -18.66 0.50
C SER A 141 28.49 -19.69 0.86
N LEU A 142 28.77 -20.59 1.81
CA LEU A 142 27.79 -21.57 2.29
C LEU A 142 26.58 -20.89 2.93
N LEU A 143 26.78 -19.87 3.77
CA LEU A 143 25.67 -19.13 4.40
C LEU A 143 24.83 -18.37 3.38
N ALA A 144 25.47 -17.73 2.40
CA ALA A 144 24.80 -16.99 1.34
C ALA A 144 23.92 -17.89 0.47
N TYR A 145 24.42 -19.08 0.10
CA TYR A 145 23.65 -20.06 -0.67
C TYR A 145 22.62 -20.81 0.20
N SER A 146 23.00 -21.29 1.38
CA SER A 146 22.14 -22.14 2.22
C SER A 146 20.95 -21.39 2.81
N LEU A 147 21.12 -20.18 3.36
CA LEU A 147 20.01 -19.45 3.97
C LEU A 147 19.00 -18.95 2.93
N HIS A 148 19.49 -18.51 1.77
CA HIS A 148 18.63 -18.10 0.67
C HIS A 148 17.88 -19.29 0.07
N SER A 149 18.60 -20.38 -0.21
CA SER A 149 18.00 -21.62 -0.73
C SER A 149 17.03 -22.25 0.27
N PHE A 150 17.34 -22.24 1.57
CA PHE A 150 16.46 -22.75 2.61
C PHE A 150 15.18 -21.92 2.75
N ARG A 151 15.26 -20.59 2.63
CA ARG A 151 14.08 -19.72 2.60
C ARG A 151 13.20 -20.04 1.39
N HIS A 152 13.79 -20.22 0.21
CA HIS A 152 13.07 -20.62 -1.00
C HIS A 152 12.42 -22.01 -0.87
N THR A 153 13.15 -23.01 -0.40
CA THR A 153 12.62 -24.36 -0.16
C THR A 153 11.53 -24.36 0.90
N HIS A 154 11.71 -23.64 2.01
CA HIS A 154 10.72 -23.55 3.08
C HIS A 154 9.43 -22.88 2.61
N THR A 155 9.52 -21.79 1.85
CA THR A 155 8.34 -21.15 1.26
C THR A 155 7.64 -22.07 0.26
N SER A 156 8.39 -22.75 -0.61
CA SER A 156 7.83 -23.69 -1.59
C SER A 156 7.07 -24.83 -0.93
N LEU A 157 7.63 -25.44 0.13
CA LEU A 157 6.98 -26.50 0.90
C LEU A 157 5.70 -26.02 1.61
N LEU A 158 5.69 -24.78 2.13
CA LEU A 158 4.49 -24.22 2.75
C LEU A 158 3.37 -23.98 1.74
N ILE A 159 3.71 -23.53 0.52
CA ILE A 159 2.76 -23.37 -0.58
C ILE A 159 2.20 -24.73 -1.03
N GLU A 160 3.07 -25.72 -1.20
CA GLU A 160 2.66 -27.08 -1.56
C GLU A 160 1.76 -27.73 -0.51
N ALA A 161 2.02 -27.46 0.77
CA ALA A 161 1.21 -27.88 1.91
C ALA A 161 -0.12 -27.12 2.04
N GLY A 162 -0.40 -26.15 1.15
CA GLY A 162 -1.65 -25.41 1.11
C GLY A 162 -1.76 -24.28 2.14
N VAL A 163 -0.64 -23.85 2.74
CA VAL A 163 -0.63 -22.72 3.67
C VAL A 163 -0.90 -21.42 2.91
N GLY A 164 -1.77 -20.57 3.44
CA GLY A 164 -2.17 -19.35 2.76
C GLY A 164 -1.01 -18.36 2.60
N LEU A 165 -0.91 -17.70 1.44
CA LEU A 165 0.18 -16.74 1.15
C LEU A 165 0.31 -15.62 2.19
N LYS A 166 -0.80 -15.22 2.82
CA LYS A 166 -0.83 -14.22 3.90
C LYS A 166 -0.21 -14.75 5.21
N GLU A 167 -0.39 -16.03 5.52
CA GLU A 167 0.22 -16.69 6.68
C GLU A 167 1.70 -16.92 6.45
N ILE A 168 2.08 -17.31 5.24
CA ILE A 168 3.47 -17.39 4.79
C ILE A 168 4.13 -16.02 4.92
N GLN A 169 3.49 -14.97 4.40
CA GLN A 169 3.98 -13.58 4.51
C GLN A 169 4.20 -13.16 5.96
N GLN A 170 3.24 -13.42 6.86
CA GLN A 170 3.36 -13.12 8.29
C GLN A 170 4.49 -13.92 8.96
N ARG A 171 4.64 -15.20 8.61
CA ARG A 171 5.70 -16.07 9.12
C ARG A 171 7.11 -15.61 8.72
N PHE A 172 7.28 -15.03 7.54
CA PHE A 172 8.56 -14.49 7.07
C PHE A 172 8.75 -12.99 7.36
N GLY A 173 7.76 -12.32 7.98
CA GLY A 173 7.84 -10.90 8.34
C GLY A 173 7.91 -9.95 7.14
N HIS A 174 7.41 -10.35 5.96
CA HIS A 174 7.42 -9.49 4.78
C HIS A 174 6.33 -8.41 4.93
N THR A 175 6.73 -7.14 4.90
CA THR A 175 5.80 -5.99 4.90
C THR A 175 5.01 -5.87 3.59
N ASP A 176 5.54 -6.40 2.49
CA ASP A 176 4.96 -6.31 1.15
C ASP A 176 4.60 -7.69 0.57
N ILE A 177 3.30 -7.90 0.34
CA ILE A 177 2.76 -9.15 -0.22
C ILE A 177 3.15 -9.33 -1.69
N GLN A 178 3.43 -8.24 -2.42
CA GLN A 178 3.80 -8.28 -3.83
C GLN A 178 5.16 -8.97 -4.04
N THR A 179 6.06 -8.90 -3.05
CA THR A 179 7.34 -9.59 -3.12
C THR A 179 7.16 -11.11 -3.02
N THR A 180 6.26 -11.58 -2.14
CA THR A 180 5.91 -13.00 -2.05
C THR A 180 5.10 -13.45 -3.28
N MET A 181 4.14 -12.64 -3.74
CA MET A 181 3.35 -12.98 -4.94
C MET A 181 4.22 -13.07 -6.19
N ASN A 182 5.09 -12.09 -6.46
CA ASN A 182 5.89 -12.07 -7.70
C ASN A 182 6.93 -13.20 -7.75
N ILE A 183 7.46 -13.61 -6.59
CA ILE A 183 8.43 -14.71 -6.52
C ILE A 183 7.77 -16.07 -6.69
N TYR A 184 6.51 -16.23 -6.25
CA TYR A 184 5.85 -17.54 -6.17
C TYR A 184 4.55 -17.67 -7.00
N ALA A 185 4.19 -16.67 -7.81
CA ALA A 185 3.00 -16.68 -8.67
C ALA A 185 2.94 -17.91 -9.59
N HIS A 186 4.08 -18.35 -10.12
CA HIS A 186 4.17 -19.55 -10.95
C HIS A 186 3.86 -20.85 -10.19
N MET A 187 3.93 -20.85 -8.86
CA MET A 187 3.59 -21.99 -8.01
C MET A 187 2.10 -22.00 -7.62
N THR A 188 1.39 -20.88 -7.80
CA THR A 188 -0.04 -20.76 -7.49
C THR A 188 -0.95 -21.24 -8.61
N ASP A 189 -0.44 -21.42 -9.83
CA ASP A 189 -1.23 -21.89 -10.98
C ASP A 189 -1.87 -23.27 -10.72
N ASN A 190 -1.17 -24.14 -9.96
CA ASN A 190 -1.69 -25.45 -9.56
C ASN A 190 -2.63 -25.40 -8.32
N MET A 191 -2.77 -24.25 -7.66
CA MET A 191 -3.60 -24.12 -6.46
C MET A 191 -5.08 -23.96 -6.78
N GLU A 192 -5.45 -23.33 -7.90
CA GLU A 192 -6.86 -23.23 -8.32
C GLU A 192 -7.47 -24.60 -8.60
N GLU A 193 -6.72 -25.46 -9.29
CA GLU A 193 -7.15 -26.83 -9.60
C GLU A 193 -7.28 -27.67 -8.32
N LYS A 194 -6.32 -27.57 -7.39
CA LYS A 194 -6.40 -28.20 -6.07
C LYS A 194 -7.57 -27.69 -5.23
N ALA A 195 -7.82 -26.38 -5.23
CA ALA A 195 -8.93 -25.76 -4.50
C ALA A 195 -10.29 -26.22 -5.06
N SER A 196 -10.43 -26.26 -6.39
CA SER A 196 -11.61 -26.78 -7.08
C SER A 196 -11.85 -28.26 -6.77
N HIS A 197 -10.79 -29.07 -6.75
CA HIS A 197 -10.88 -30.49 -6.42
C HIS A 197 -11.25 -30.73 -4.95
N GLN A 198 -10.65 -29.99 -4.02
CA GLN A 198 -10.99 -30.06 -2.59
C GLN A 198 -12.42 -29.59 -2.32
N PHE A 199 -12.85 -28.51 -2.97
CA PHE A 199 -14.23 -28.02 -2.88
C PHE A 199 -15.22 -29.05 -3.43
N SER A 200 -14.93 -29.65 -4.59
CA SER A 200 -15.75 -30.72 -5.17
C SER A 200 -15.84 -31.94 -4.24
N LYS A 201 -14.75 -32.31 -3.57
CA LYS A 201 -14.72 -33.40 -2.60
C LYS A 201 -15.56 -33.10 -1.36
N LEU A 202 -15.52 -31.87 -0.85
CA LEU A 202 -16.36 -31.41 0.27
C LEU A 202 -17.85 -31.41 -0.11
N MET A 203 -18.19 -30.91 -1.30
CA MET A 203 -19.57 -30.87 -1.79
C MET A 203 -20.12 -32.25 -2.15
N GLY A 204 -19.28 -33.17 -2.66
CA GLY A 204 -19.66 -34.56 -2.94
C GLY A 204 -19.97 -35.37 -1.67
N GLY A 205 -19.38 -35.00 -0.52
CA GLY A 205 -19.70 -35.59 0.78
C GLY A 205 -20.97 -35.03 1.44
N LEU A 206 -21.57 -33.98 0.87
CA LEU A 206 -22.78 -33.31 1.34
C LEU A 206 -24.04 -33.73 0.57
N GLN A 207 -24.05 -34.90 -0.08
CA GLN A 207 -25.26 -35.46 -0.68
C GLN A 207 -26.33 -35.66 0.42
N LEU A 208 -27.31 -34.75 0.45
CA LEU A 208 -28.62 -34.90 1.09
C LEU A 208 -29.49 -35.87 0.29
#